data_AF-A0A5R2NA83-F1
#
_entry.id   AF-A0A5R2NA83-F1
#
_cell.length_a   1.000
_cell.length_b   1.000
_cell.length_c   1.000
_cell.angle_alpha   90.00
_cell.angle_beta   90.00
_cell.angle_gamma   90.00
#
_symmetry.space_group_name_H-M   'P 1'
#
loop_
_entity.id
_entity.type
_entity.pdbx_description
1 polymer ?
#
loop_
_entity_poly.entity_id
_entity_poly.type
_entity_poly.pdbx_seq_one_letter_code
_entity_poly.pdbx_strand_id
1 'polypeptide(L)'
;GEIRMIKSSFGFAMPDFMPEHRLYANDLAGGGILDVGGYPVSMVRLIAGAAAGEPFAEPDKVAGIAHLGQSGVDEWASAVLHFPGGIVAEVSCSISLNQDNVLRIFGTKGRIEVPDFWFAGGDRDVGLGRIDVIGADGTRETISVNEKRHVYSCEVDAAGEAIRAGRQEFAWPGMGWADSLGTLRVLDRWRAAVGLEYEIEKASLRTNTISGRPLRSGGTAIGKRTIPGVAKPASVVALGFEDFRTFSSGSILLDAFFEAGGNLFDTGYVYGG
;
A
#
# COMPACT_ATOMS: atom_id res chain seq x y z
N GLY A 1 -12.82 -12.88 22.81
CA GLY A 1 -11.95 -12.34 23.88
C GLY A 1 -11.33 -11.04 23.39
N GLU A 2 -10.34 -10.51 24.10
CA GLU A 2 -9.54 -9.37 23.63
C GLU A 2 -8.54 -9.87 22.57
N ILE A 3 -8.48 -9.22 21.40
CA ILE A 3 -7.55 -9.56 20.32
C ILE A 3 -6.16 -9.02 20.68
N ARG A 4 -5.12 -9.84 20.51
CA ARG A 4 -3.72 -9.46 20.79
C ARG A 4 -2.83 -9.56 19.56
N MET A 5 -3.10 -10.53 18.69
CA MET A 5 -2.26 -10.78 17.54
C MET A 5 -3.08 -11.21 16.33
N ILE A 6 -2.65 -10.81 15.14
CA ILE A 6 -3.23 -11.26 13.88
C ILE A 6 -2.09 -11.76 12.99
N LYS A 7 -2.26 -12.88 12.30
CA LYS A 7 -1.33 -13.35 11.27
C LYS A 7 -2.09 -13.52 9.98
N SER A 8 -1.59 -12.96 8.88
CA SER A 8 -2.25 -13.09 7.58
C SER A 8 -1.22 -13.24 6.45
N SER A 9 -1.41 -14.24 5.61
CA SER A 9 -0.45 -14.56 4.54
C SER A 9 -1.16 -14.82 3.23
N PHE A 10 -0.61 -14.34 2.12
CA PHE A 10 -1.02 -14.75 0.78
C PHE A 10 0.20 -14.83 -0.13
N GLY A 11 0.58 -16.04 -0.53
CA GLY A 11 1.58 -16.25 -1.55
C GLY A 11 1.31 -17.46 -2.42
N PHE A 12 1.73 -17.35 -3.67
CA PHE A 12 1.74 -18.43 -4.65
C PHE A 12 3.12 -18.53 -5.29
N ALA A 13 3.44 -19.67 -5.87
CA ALA A 13 4.69 -19.87 -6.61
C ALA A 13 4.42 -19.84 -8.12
N MET A 14 4.89 -18.78 -8.79
CA MET A 14 5.04 -18.82 -10.25
C MET A 14 6.01 -19.96 -10.63
N PRO A 15 5.74 -20.69 -11.72
CA PRO A 15 6.52 -21.87 -12.09
C PRO A 15 7.98 -21.53 -12.42
N ASP A 16 8.19 -20.37 -13.05
CA ASP A 16 9.49 -19.89 -13.50
C ASP A 16 9.61 -18.38 -13.33
N PHE A 17 10.85 -17.89 -13.20
CA PHE A 17 11.14 -16.46 -13.34
C PHE A 17 10.88 -16.02 -14.78
N MET A 18 9.94 -15.10 -14.96
CA MET A 18 9.53 -14.58 -16.27
C MET A 18 9.58 -13.05 -16.24
N PRO A 19 10.71 -12.41 -16.64
CA PRO A 19 10.93 -10.98 -16.44
C PRO A 19 9.89 -10.09 -17.13
N GLU A 20 9.34 -10.54 -18.26
CA GLU A 20 8.29 -9.84 -19.01
C GLU A 20 6.88 -10.01 -18.41
N HIS A 21 6.72 -10.94 -17.46
CA HIS A 21 5.42 -11.15 -16.81
C HIS A 21 5.16 -10.01 -15.81
N ARG A 22 3.92 -9.51 -15.76
CA ARG A 22 3.51 -8.38 -14.90
C ARG A 22 3.92 -8.50 -13.42
N LEU A 23 4.10 -9.72 -12.93
CA LEU A 23 4.51 -9.99 -11.55
C LEU A 23 6.00 -9.73 -11.30
N TYR A 24 6.85 -9.91 -12.32
CA TYR A 24 8.29 -9.67 -12.24
C TYR A 24 8.69 -8.34 -12.88
N ALA A 25 7.85 -7.75 -13.72
CA ALA A 25 8.09 -6.49 -14.40
C ALA A 25 8.07 -5.31 -13.40
N ASN A 26 9.24 -4.72 -13.15
CA ASN A 26 9.39 -3.63 -12.18
C ASN A 26 8.76 -2.31 -12.67
N ASP A 27 8.80 -2.05 -13.97
CA ASP A 27 8.16 -0.91 -14.62
C ASP A 27 6.62 -0.93 -14.51
N LEU A 28 6.04 -2.12 -14.34
CA LEU A 28 4.60 -2.33 -14.07
C LEU A 28 4.27 -2.45 -12.58
N ALA A 29 5.22 -2.15 -11.70
CA ALA A 29 5.07 -2.25 -10.26
C ALA A 29 4.71 -3.67 -9.76
N GLY A 30 5.38 -4.68 -10.32
CA GLY A 30 5.26 -6.08 -9.89
C GLY A 30 5.77 -6.35 -8.47
N GLY A 31 5.81 -7.62 -8.10
CA GLY A 31 6.21 -8.09 -6.77
C GLY A 31 5.04 -8.46 -5.86
N GLY A 32 5.34 -9.17 -4.78
CA GLY A 32 4.36 -9.68 -3.83
C GLY A 32 3.64 -8.59 -3.05
N ILE A 33 4.33 -7.52 -2.64
CA ILE A 33 3.77 -6.46 -1.79
C ILE A 33 2.58 -5.79 -2.48
N LEU A 34 2.70 -5.42 -3.76
CA LEU A 34 1.62 -4.75 -4.50
C LEU A 34 0.64 -5.70 -5.19
N ASP A 35 1.04 -6.93 -5.54
CA ASP A 35 0.12 -7.89 -6.17
C ASP A 35 -0.82 -8.53 -5.14
N VAL A 36 -0.26 -9.15 -4.09
CA VAL A 36 -1.04 -9.92 -3.10
C VAL A 36 -0.90 -9.43 -1.67
N GLY A 37 0.08 -8.59 -1.35
CA GLY A 37 0.31 -8.04 0.00
C GLY A 37 -0.81 -7.12 0.49
N GLY A 38 -1.62 -6.57 -0.42
CA GLY A 38 -2.82 -5.80 -0.07
C GLY A 38 -3.89 -6.61 0.66
N TYR A 39 -4.03 -7.91 0.35
CA TYR A 39 -5.02 -8.78 0.97
C TYR A 39 -4.76 -9.01 2.48
N PRO A 40 -3.57 -9.45 2.92
CA PRO A 40 -3.31 -9.60 4.35
C PRO A 40 -3.33 -8.25 5.06
N VAL A 41 -2.85 -7.18 4.44
CA VAL A 41 -2.86 -5.83 5.02
C VAL A 41 -4.28 -5.31 5.26
N SER A 42 -5.19 -5.46 4.30
CA SER A 42 -6.57 -5.00 4.46
C SER A 42 -7.29 -5.76 5.57
N MET A 43 -7.08 -7.07 5.68
CA MET A 43 -7.68 -7.88 6.74
C MET A 43 -7.20 -7.49 8.13
N VAL A 44 -5.88 -7.32 8.33
CA VAL A 44 -5.37 -6.97 9.66
C VAL A 44 -5.85 -5.58 10.08
N ARG A 45 -5.99 -4.63 9.13
CA ARG A 45 -6.50 -3.27 9.39
C ARG A 45 -8.00 -3.28 9.72
N LEU A 46 -8.80 -4.05 8.99
CA LEU A 46 -10.23 -4.25 9.27
C LEU A 46 -10.45 -4.85 10.67
N ILE A 47 -9.71 -5.91 10.99
CA ILE A 47 -9.87 -6.63 12.27
C ILE A 47 -9.37 -5.80 13.45
N ALA A 48 -8.24 -5.10 13.30
CA ALA A 48 -7.76 -4.18 14.32
C ALA A 48 -8.76 -3.03 14.56
N GLY A 49 -9.35 -2.49 13.50
CA GLY A 49 -10.44 -1.52 13.59
C GLY A 49 -11.63 -2.06 14.36
N ALA A 50 -12.17 -3.21 13.93
CA ALA A 50 -13.32 -3.85 14.57
C ALA A 50 -13.08 -4.13 16.06
N ALA A 51 -11.85 -4.50 16.45
CA ALA A 51 -11.46 -4.69 17.84
C ALA A 51 -11.45 -3.38 18.66
N ALA A 52 -11.16 -2.26 18.01
CA ALA A 52 -11.17 -0.92 18.60
C ALA A 52 -12.54 -0.21 18.50
N GLY A 53 -13.54 -0.84 17.88
CA GLY A 53 -14.85 -0.22 17.63
C GLY A 53 -14.89 0.75 16.44
N GLU A 54 -13.89 0.68 15.57
CA GLU A 54 -13.74 1.52 14.37
C GLU A 54 -13.90 0.69 13.08
N PRO A 55 -14.24 1.30 11.93
CA PRO A 55 -14.36 0.57 10.66
C PRO A 55 -13.06 -0.12 10.21
N PHE A 56 -11.92 0.50 10.50
CA PHE A 56 -10.56 0.02 10.25
C PHE A 56 -9.59 0.74 11.22
N ALA A 57 -8.35 0.27 11.34
CA ALA A 57 -7.30 0.94 12.10
C ALA A 57 -6.04 1.22 11.26
N GLU A 58 -5.34 2.30 11.59
CA GLU A 58 -4.02 2.62 11.05
C GLU A 58 -2.92 2.11 11.99
N PRO A 59 -1.90 1.40 11.47
CA PRO A 59 -0.76 0.99 12.29
C PRO A 59 0.17 2.19 12.56
N ASP A 60 0.61 2.35 13.80
CA ASP A 60 1.59 3.38 14.17
C ASP A 60 3.02 2.99 13.76
N LYS A 61 3.32 1.68 13.64
CA LYS A 61 4.61 1.16 13.16
C LYS A 61 4.42 0.09 12.10
N VAL A 62 5.31 0.10 11.11
CA VAL A 62 5.44 -0.92 10.07
C VAL A 62 6.93 -1.19 9.94
N ALA A 63 7.33 -2.45 10.06
CA ALA A 63 8.70 -2.90 9.83
C ALA A 63 8.65 -4.18 9.01
N GLY A 64 9.49 -4.31 7.99
CA GLY A 64 9.46 -5.46 7.09
C GLY A 64 10.80 -5.80 6.49
N ILE A 65 10.85 -6.98 5.89
CA ILE A 65 11.98 -7.52 5.14
C ILE A 65 11.46 -8.18 3.87
N ALA A 66 12.24 -8.12 2.79
CA ALA A 66 11.90 -8.76 1.53
C ALA A 66 13.16 -9.35 0.88
N HIS A 67 12.96 -10.33 0.00
CA HIS A 67 13.94 -10.71 -1.00
C HIS A 67 13.61 -9.99 -2.30
N LEU A 68 14.50 -9.11 -2.74
CA LEU A 68 14.40 -8.46 -4.05
C LEU A 68 15.08 -9.36 -5.09
N GLY A 69 14.29 -9.78 -6.08
CA GLY A 69 14.72 -10.67 -7.14
C GLY A 69 15.57 -10.00 -8.21
N GLN A 70 15.86 -10.74 -9.28
CA GLN A 70 16.72 -10.28 -10.37
C GLN A 70 16.16 -9.07 -11.12
N SER A 71 14.82 -8.94 -11.21
CA SER A 71 14.16 -7.78 -11.81
C SER A 71 13.99 -6.60 -10.85
N GLY A 72 14.46 -6.72 -9.61
CA GLY A 72 14.36 -5.67 -8.60
C GLY A 72 12.99 -5.52 -7.93
N VAL A 73 12.03 -6.41 -8.21
CA VAL A 73 10.77 -6.51 -7.44
C VAL A 73 10.93 -7.44 -6.23
N ASP A 74 10.04 -7.36 -5.25
CA ASP A 74 10.00 -8.31 -4.14
C ASP A 74 9.36 -9.64 -4.57
N GLU A 75 10.11 -10.73 -4.50
CA GLU A 75 9.59 -12.07 -4.85
C GLU A 75 8.88 -12.74 -3.65
N TRP A 76 9.34 -12.42 -2.43
CA TRP A 76 8.66 -12.71 -1.18
C TRP A 76 9.02 -11.66 -0.13
N ALA A 77 8.06 -11.36 0.74
CA ALA A 77 8.23 -10.36 1.79
C ALA A 77 7.44 -10.73 3.06
N SER A 78 7.88 -10.19 4.20
CA SER A 78 7.12 -10.22 5.45
C SER A 78 7.24 -8.88 6.20
N ALA A 79 6.20 -8.52 6.94
CA ALA A 79 6.17 -7.33 7.79
C ALA A 79 5.43 -7.57 9.10
N VAL A 80 5.81 -6.77 10.11
CA VAL A 80 5.12 -6.64 11.38
C VAL A 80 4.54 -5.23 11.49
N LEU A 81 3.27 -5.16 11.88
CA LEU A 81 2.52 -3.93 12.08
C LEU A 81 2.15 -3.84 13.55
N HIS A 82 2.27 -2.65 14.12
CA HIS A 82 1.78 -2.35 15.46
C HIS A 82 0.62 -1.36 15.35
N PHE A 83 -0.49 -1.67 16.00
CA PHE A 83 -1.67 -0.80 16.06
C PHE A 83 -1.77 -0.12 17.44
N PRO A 84 -2.34 1.08 17.49
CA PRO A 84 -2.78 1.68 18.75
C PRO A 84 -3.64 0.68 19.55
N GLY A 85 -3.40 0.56 20.85
CA GLY A 85 -4.04 -0.45 21.71
C GLY A 85 -3.26 -1.76 21.82
N GLY A 86 -2.11 -1.90 21.14
CA GLY A 86 -1.15 -2.97 21.39
C GLY A 86 -1.38 -4.26 20.59
N ILE A 87 -2.31 -4.26 19.62
CA ILE A 87 -2.45 -5.36 18.67
C ILE A 87 -1.21 -5.38 17.76
N VAL A 88 -0.60 -6.55 17.62
CA VAL A 88 0.50 -6.79 16.68
C VAL A 88 0.01 -7.67 15.54
N ALA A 89 0.25 -7.26 14.30
CA ALA A 89 -0.05 -8.08 13.13
C ALA A 89 1.21 -8.51 12.39
N GLU A 90 1.26 -9.77 11.97
CA GLU A 90 2.25 -10.27 11.01
C GLU A 90 1.57 -10.46 9.66
N VAL A 91 2.16 -9.89 8.62
CA VAL A 91 1.71 -10.07 7.23
C VAL A 91 2.83 -10.62 6.37
N SER A 92 2.50 -11.49 5.41
CA SER A 92 3.46 -11.98 4.43
C SER A 92 2.83 -12.14 3.05
N CYS A 93 3.67 -11.98 2.03
CA CYS A 93 3.27 -12.15 0.64
C CYS A 93 4.37 -12.80 -0.20
N SER A 94 3.98 -13.45 -1.30
CA SER A 94 4.95 -13.99 -2.27
C SER A 94 4.33 -14.27 -3.65
N ILE A 95 5.14 -14.09 -4.69
CA ILE A 95 4.87 -14.52 -6.06
C ILE A 95 5.74 -15.72 -6.49
N SER A 96 6.59 -16.22 -5.58
CA SER A 96 7.58 -17.29 -5.84
C SER A 96 7.50 -18.45 -4.83
N LEU A 97 6.70 -18.32 -3.76
CA LEU A 97 6.52 -19.30 -2.71
C LEU A 97 5.03 -19.49 -2.41
N ASN A 98 4.54 -20.73 -2.49
CA ASN A 98 3.24 -21.08 -1.95
C ASN A 98 3.28 -20.91 -0.42
N GLN A 99 2.38 -20.08 0.11
CA GLN A 99 2.25 -19.89 1.55
C GLN A 99 1.04 -20.66 2.09
N ASP A 100 0.92 -20.72 3.42
CA ASP A 100 -0.24 -21.28 4.13
C ASP A 100 -1.56 -20.60 3.75
N ASN A 101 -1.49 -19.38 3.20
CA ASN A 101 -2.65 -18.71 2.62
C ASN A 101 -3.80 -18.57 3.61
N VAL A 102 -3.49 -18.07 4.82
CA VAL A 102 -4.39 -18.14 5.97
C VAL A 102 -4.46 -16.81 6.70
N LEU A 103 -5.62 -16.55 7.30
CA LEU A 103 -5.83 -15.53 8.32
C LEU A 103 -6.02 -16.20 9.68
N ARG A 104 -5.23 -15.81 10.68
CA ARG A 104 -5.34 -16.28 12.06
C ARG A 104 -5.48 -15.08 13.00
N ILE A 105 -6.51 -15.09 13.84
CA ILE A 105 -6.83 -14.02 14.79
C ILE A 105 -6.70 -14.60 16.21
N PHE A 106 -5.74 -14.10 16.99
CA PHE A 106 -5.45 -14.62 18.33
C PHE A 106 -5.97 -13.66 19.39
N GLY A 107 -6.81 -14.18 20.28
CA GLY A 107 -7.30 -13.45 21.43
C GLY A 107 -7.15 -14.18 22.76
N THR A 108 -7.49 -13.50 23.85
CA THR A 108 -7.31 -14.00 25.22
C THR A 108 -8.11 -15.26 25.58
N LYS A 109 -9.05 -15.68 24.75
CA LYS A 109 -9.94 -16.82 25.00
C LYS A 109 -9.89 -17.90 23.92
N GLY A 110 -8.98 -17.77 22.95
CA GLY A 110 -8.94 -18.65 21.79
C GLY A 110 -8.47 -17.95 20.53
N ARG A 111 -8.68 -18.58 19.39
CA ARG A 111 -8.31 -18.04 18.07
C ARG A 111 -9.34 -18.38 17.00
N ILE A 112 -9.33 -17.59 15.93
CA ILE A 112 -10.09 -17.85 14.71
C ILE A 112 -9.09 -18.12 13.59
N GLU A 113 -9.34 -19.14 12.76
CA GLU A 113 -8.55 -19.42 11.56
C GLU A 113 -9.47 -19.45 10.32
N VAL A 114 -9.04 -18.78 9.26
CA VAL A 114 -9.74 -18.71 7.97
C VAL A 114 -8.73 -19.04 6.87
N PRO A 115 -8.75 -20.26 6.32
CA PRO A 115 -7.97 -20.62 5.14
C PRO A 115 -8.47 -19.84 3.92
N ASP A 116 -7.55 -19.51 3.01
CA ASP A 116 -7.80 -18.87 1.72
C ASP A 116 -8.77 -17.69 1.85
N PHE A 117 -8.51 -16.81 2.83
CA PHE A 117 -9.47 -15.81 3.33
C PHE A 117 -9.98 -14.81 2.29
N TRP A 118 -9.33 -14.70 1.13
CA TRP A 118 -9.79 -13.91 -0.01
C TRP A 118 -10.86 -14.61 -0.86
N PHE A 119 -11.11 -15.90 -0.61
CA PHE A 119 -12.05 -16.72 -1.34
C PHE A 119 -13.22 -17.15 -0.45
N ALA A 120 -14.18 -16.23 -0.27
CA ALA A 120 -15.29 -16.39 0.68
C ALA A 120 -16.17 -17.65 0.47
N GLY A 121 -16.28 -18.15 -0.77
CA GLY A 121 -17.03 -19.37 -1.10
C GLY A 121 -16.26 -20.68 -0.88
N GLY A 122 -14.96 -20.59 -0.58
CA GLY A 122 -14.04 -21.72 -0.57
C GLY A 122 -13.59 -22.19 -1.94
N ASP A 123 -12.40 -22.75 -2.01
CA ASP A 123 -11.79 -23.16 -3.26
C ASP A 123 -12.51 -24.39 -3.88
N ARG A 124 -12.68 -24.41 -5.21
CA ARG A 124 -13.42 -25.48 -5.90
C ARG A 124 -12.75 -26.86 -5.77
N ASP A 125 -11.44 -26.87 -5.60
CA ASP A 125 -10.61 -28.07 -5.46
C ASP A 125 -10.37 -28.44 -3.99
N VAL A 126 -10.49 -27.47 -3.04
CA VAL A 126 -10.28 -27.70 -1.59
C VAL A 126 -11.59 -27.89 -0.81
N GLY A 127 -12.68 -27.24 -1.23
CA GLY A 127 -14.01 -27.32 -0.61
C GLY A 127 -14.56 -25.97 -0.16
N LEU A 128 -15.71 -26.00 0.53
CA LEU A 128 -16.42 -24.80 0.98
C LEU A 128 -15.58 -23.92 1.91
N GLY A 129 -15.84 -22.62 1.86
CA GLY A 129 -15.18 -21.65 2.73
C GLY A 129 -15.47 -22.01 4.18
N ARG A 130 -14.49 -21.83 5.07
CA ARG A 130 -14.69 -22.16 6.49
C ARG A 130 -14.03 -21.17 7.42
N ILE A 131 -14.64 -21.02 8.58
CA ILE A 131 -14.11 -20.25 9.70
C ILE A 131 -14.03 -21.22 10.89
N ASP A 132 -12.81 -21.47 11.35
CA ASP A 132 -12.54 -22.34 12.48
C ASP A 132 -12.38 -21.49 13.75
N VAL A 133 -13.31 -21.64 14.70
CA VAL A 133 -13.26 -20.99 16.01
C VAL A 133 -12.72 -21.98 17.03
N ILE A 134 -11.59 -21.66 17.64
CA ILE A 134 -10.84 -22.55 18.52
C ILE A 134 -10.74 -21.93 19.92
N GLY A 135 -11.39 -22.54 20.91
CA GLY A 135 -11.35 -22.11 22.30
C GLY A 135 -9.98 -22.34 22.96
N ALA A 136 -9.69 -21.62 24.04
CA ALA A 136 -8.46 -21.80 24.82
C ALA A 136 -8.35 -23.20 25.47
N ASP A 137 -9.47 -23.90 25.63
CA ASP A 137 -9.56 -25.29 26.09
C ASP A 137 -9.36 -26.32 24.97
N GLY A 138 -9.12 -25.86 23.73
CA GLY A 138 -8.95 -26.72 22.56
C GLY A 138 -10.26 -27.14 21.88
N THR A 139 -11.42 -26.69 22.37
CA THR A 139 -12.69 -26.90 21.67
C THR A 139 -12.64 -26.25 20.29
N ARG A 140 -13.24 -26.90 19.29
CA ARG A 140 -13.26 -26.40 17.91
C ARG A 140 -14.67 -26.42 17.37
N GLU A 141 -15.10 -25.28 16.85
CA GLU A 141 -16.30 -25.11 16.06
C GLU A 141 -15.89 -24.69 14.66
N THR A 142 -16.43 -25.37 13.64
CA THR A 142 -16.20 -25.01 12.24
C THR A 142 -17.49 -24.45 11.67
N ILE A 143 -17.45 -23.20 11.23
CA ILE A 143 -18.54 -22.54 10.50
C ILE A 143 -18.26 -22.71 9.01
N SER A 144 -19.09 -23.51 8.34
CA SER A 144 -19.02 -23.68 6.88
C SER A 144 -19.80 -22.59 6.16
N VAL A 145 -19.15 -21.91 5.22
CA VAL A 145 -19.72 -20.87 4.36
C VAL A 145 -20.02 -21.48 3.00
N ASN A 146 -21.31 -21.71 2.72
CA ASN A 146 -21.77 -22.26 1.45
C ASN A 146 -22.20 -21.13 0.50
N GLU A 147 -21.31 -20.16 0.29
CA GLU A 147 -21.56 -19.08 -0.67
C GLU A 147 -21.45 -19.65 -2.09
N LYS A 148 -22.55 -19.57 -2.84
CA LYS A 148 -22.65 -20.13 -4.20
C LYS A 148 -22.35 -19.09 -5.26
N ARG A 149 -22.42 -17.81 -4.92
CA ARG A 149 -22.08 -16.72 -5.82
C ARG A 149 -20.57 -16.75 -6.08
N HIS A 150 -20.20 -16.37 -7.30
CA HIS A 150 -18.80 -16.12 -7.60
C HIS A 150 -18.31 -14.95 -6.76
N VAL A 151 -17.08 -14.99 -6.22
CA VAL A 151 -16.54 -13.98 -5.29
C VAL A 151 -16.69 -12.54 -5.81
N TYR A 152 -16.34 -12.29 -7.08
CA TYR A 152 -16.52 -10.98 -7.73
C TYR A 152 -17.98 -10.49 -7.81
N SER A 153 -18.98 -11.37 -7.73
CA SER A 153 -20.38 -10.95 -7.70
C SER A 153 -20.67 -10.13 -6.44
N CYS A 154 -20.03 -10.46 -5.31
CA CYS A 154 -20.18 -9.71 -4.06
C CYS A 154 -19.69 -8.25 -4.22
N GLU A 155 -18.59 -8.05 -4.95
CA GLU A 155 -18.05 -6.71 -5.22
C GLU A 155 -18.96 -5.90 -6.15
N VAL A 156 -19.48 -6.55 -7.21
CA VAL A 156 -20.46 -5.95 -8.13
C VAL A 156 -21.76 -5.57 -7.41
N ASP A 157 -22.25 -6.46 -6.53
CA ASP A 157 -23.44 -6.21 -5.71
C ASP A 157 -23.21 -5.01 -4.78
N ALA A 158 -22.07 -4.96 -4.07
CA ALA A 158 -21.71 -3.87 -3.17
C ALA A 158 -21.60 -2.51 -3.90
N ALA A 159 -21.01 -2.49 -5.10
CA ALA A 159 -20.97 -1.30 -5.95
C ALA A 159 -22.38 -0.89 -6.39
N GLY A 160 -23.20 -1.84 -6.84
CA GLY A 160 -24.59 -1.58 -7.22
C GLY A 160 -25.42 -1.02 -6.07
N GLU A 161 -25.22 -1.52 -4.85
CA GLU A 161 -25.89 -1.01 -3.64
C GLU A 161 -25.45 0.42 -3.30
N ALA A 162 -24.15 0.73 -3.37
CA ALA A 162 -23.64 2.08 -3.14
C ALA A 162 -24.23 3.08 -4.14
N ILE A 163 -24.22 2.74 -5.43
CA ILE A 163 -24.75 3.59 -6.51
C ILE A 163 -26.26 3.83 -6.33
N ARG A 164 -27.05 2.78 -6.09
CA ARG A 164 -28.51 2.90 -5.87
C ARG A 164 -28.84 3.72 -4.63
N ALA A 165 -27.99 3.67 -3.61
CA ALA A 165 -28.14 4.46 -2.39
C ALA A 165 -27.57 5.89 -2.51
N GLY A 166 -27.03 6.30 -3.67
CA GLY A 166 -26.43 7.62 -3.87
C GLY A 166 -25.12 7.83 -3.10
N ARG A 167 -24.43 6.75 -2.69
CA ARG A 167 -23.13 6.80 -2.03
C ARG A 167 -21.99 6.79 -3.04
N GLN A 168 -20.87 7.41 -2.66
CA GLN A 168 -19.64 7.42 -3.46
C GLN A 168 -18.62 6.34 -3.03
N GLU A 169 -18.91 5.64 -1.94
CA GLU A 169 -18.09 4.59 -1.35
C GLU A 169 -18.96 3.49 -0.73
N PHE A 170 -18.33 2.37 -0.36
CA PHE A 170 -19.01 1.23 0.21
C PHE A 170 -19.43 1.49 1.66
N ALA A 171 -20.54 0.86 2.08
CA ALA A 171 -20.90 0.82 3.50
C ALA A 171 -20.08 -0.27 4.18
N TRP A 172 -19.69 -0.05 5.45
CA TRP A 172 -18.99 -1.06 6.25
C TRP A 172 -19.80 -2.37 6.30
N PRO A 173 -19.18 -3.55 6.14
CA PRO A 173 -17.72 -3.81 6.15
C PRO A 173 -17.00 -3.64 4.80
N GLY A 174 -17.66 -3.09 3.78
CA GLY A 174 -17.01 -2.74 2.53
C GLY A 174 -15.96 -1.64 2.70
N MET A 175 -14.94 -1.67 1.86
CA MET A 175 -13.80 -0.75 1.91
C MET A 175 -14.17 0.67 1.44
N GLY A 176 -14.05 1.65 2.35
CA GLY A 176 -14.21 3.08 2.06
C GLY A 176 -12.91 3.73 1.58
N TRP A 177 -12.94 5.00 1.16
CA TRP A 177 -11.75 5.67 0.60
C TRP A 177 -10.60 5.82 1.60
N ALA A 178 -10.93 6.17 2.85
CA ALA A 178 -9.93 6.30 3.90
C ALA A 178 -9.23 4.96 4.20
N ASP A 179 -10.00 3.87 4.12
CA ASP A 179 -9.50 2.51 4.27
C ASP A 179 -8.59 2.12 3.10
N SER A 180 -9.02 2.35 1.86
CA SER A 180 -8.19 2.12 0.65
C SER A 180 -6.85 2.87 0.73
N LEU A 181 -6.89 4.17 1.05
CA LEU A 181 -5.69 4.98 1.18
C LEU A 181 -4.79 4.51 2.34
N GLY A 182 -5.38 4.00 3.41
CA GLY A 182 -4.63 3.48 4.54
C GLY A 182 -3.91 2.17 4.21
N THR A 183 -4.53 1.28 3.46
CA THR A 183 -3.87 0.08 2.96
C THR A 183 -2.68 0.48 2.08
N LEU A 184 -2.86 1.41 1.15
CA LEU A 184 -1.76 1.92 0.31
C LEU A 184 -0.63 2.54 1.14
N ARG A 185 -0.93 3.35 2.17
CA ARG A 185 0.09 3.88 3.08
C ARG A 185 0.90 2.79 3.78
N VAL A 186 0.27 1.69 4.17
CA VAL A 186 0.97 0.56 4.79
C VAL A 186 1.87 -0.14 3.78
N LEU A 187 1.38 -0.39 2.56
CA LEU A 187 2.18 -0.97 1.50
C LEU A 187 3.38 -0.08 1.16
N ASP A 188 3.19 1.24 1.04
CA ASP A 188 4.29 2.20 0.81
C ASP A 188 5.33 2.18 1.91
N ARG A 189 4.90 2.15 3.19
CA ARG A 189 5.83 2.04 4.33
C ARG A 189 6.58 0.72 4.32
N TRP A 190 5.95 -0.37 3.89
CA TRP A 190 6.59 -1.67 3.77
C TRP A 190 7.62 -1.68 2.63
N ARG A 191 7.27 -1.17 1.44
CA ARG A 191 8.20 -0.99 0.31
C ARG A 191 9.40 -0.15 0.71
N ALA A 192 9.18 0.99 1.37
CA ALA A 192 10.22 1.86 1.87
C ALA A 192 11.15 1.15 2.88
N ALA A 193 10.59 0.34 3.79
CA ALA A 193 11.36 -0.41 4.77
C ALA A 193 12.32 -1.45 4.15
N VAL A 194 12.01 -1.93 2.94
CA VAL A 194 12.82 -2.92 2.22
C VAL A 194 13.65 -2.32 1.08
N GLY A 195 13.60 -1.00 0.91
CA GLY A 195 14.34 -0.29 -0.14
C GLY A 195 13.84 -0.57 -1.56
N LEU A 196 12.56 -0.96 -1.72
CA LEU A 196 11.95 -1.20 -3.03
C LEU A 196 11.50 0.12 -3.66
N GLU A 197 12.11 0.47 -4.78
CA GLU A 197 11.73 1.57 -5.68
C GLU A 197 11.47 1.01 -7.08
N TYR A 198 10.34 1.38 -7.69
CA TYR A 198 10.02 0.97 -9.06
C TYR A 198 10.65 1.90 -10.11
N GLU A 199 10.90 1.40 -11.32
CA GLU A 199 11.49 2.18 -12.42
C GLU A 199 10.66 3.44 -12.69
N ILE A 200 9.33 3.32 -12.73
CA ILE A 200 8.41 4.45 -12.92
C ILE A 200 8.52 5.52 -11.80
N GLU A 201 9.11 5.17 -10.66
CA GLU A 201 9.33 6.08 -9.55
C GLU A 201 10.64 6.87 -9.65
N LYS A 202 11.58 6.42 -10.50
CA LYS A 202 12.89 7.05 -10.66
C LYS A 202 12.78 8.42 -11.33
N ALA A 203 13.61 9.35 -10.87
CA ALA A 203 13.65 10.72 -11.38
C ALA A 203 13.91 10.82 -12.90
N SER A 204 14.64 9.87 -13.49
CA SER A 204 14.89 9.81 -14.94
C SER A 204 13.63 9.50 -15.77
N LEU A 205 12.61 8.89 -15.15
CA LEU A 205 11.34 8.51 -15.80
C LEU A 205 10.18 9.41 -15.34
N ARG A 206 10.30 10.09 -14.20
CA ARG A 206 9.34 11.10 -13.72
C ARG A 206 9.57 12.47 -14.37
N THR A 207 9.22 12.60 -15.65
CA THR A 207 9.38 13.86 -16.40
C THR A 207 8.13 14.75 -16.44
N ASN A 208 7.00 14.26 -15.90
CA ASN A 208 5.73 14.98 -15.85
C ASN A 208 5.47 15.53 -14.44
N THR A 209 4.68 16.58 -14.37
CA THR A 209 4.16 17.13 -13.09
C THR A 209 3.29 16.09 -12.36
N ILE A 210 2.97 16.36 -11.10
CA ILE A 210 2.11 15.49 -10.29
C ILE A 210 0.72 15.24 -10.90
N SER A 211 0.23 16.14 -11.76
CA SER A 211 -1.06 15.98 -12.47
C SER A 211 -0.91 15.28 -13.83
N GLY A 212 0.26 14.69 -14.12
CA GLY A 212 0.53 13.92 -15.34
C GLY A 212 0.77 14.75 -16.60
N ARG A 213 0.73 16.08 -16.53
CA ARG A 213 1.03 16.95 -17.67
C ARG A 213 2.53 17.25 -17.78
N PRO A 214 3.05 17.53 -18.99
CA PRO A 214 4.39 18.07 -19.14
C PRO A 214 4.57 19.37 -18.35
N LEU A 215 5.76 19.55 -17.78
CA LEU A 215 6.14 20.78 -17.08
C LEU A 215 6.21 21.93 -18.08
N ARG A 216 5.55 23.06 -17.78
CA ARG A 216 5.56 24.23 -18.66
C ARG A 216 6.82 25.04 -18.44
N SER A 217 7.32 25.66 -19.51
CA SER A 217 8.43 26.60 -19.44
C SER A 217 8.02 27.94 -20.01
N GLY A 218 8.84 28.98 -19.80
CA GLY A 218 8.60 30.31 -20.35
C GLY A 218 7.68 31.21 -19.52
N GLY A 219 7.44 30.86 -18.25
CA GLY A 219 6.77 31.76 -17.30
C GLY A 219 7.47 33.12 -17.18
N THR A 220 6.68 34.18 -17.06
CA THR A 220 7.16 35.57 -16.98
C THR A 220 6.72 36.30 -15.71
N ALA A 221 5.97 35.63 -14.83
CA ALA A 221 5.50 36.21 -13.57
C ALA A 221 6.67 36.57 -12.65
N ILE A 222 7.73 35.75 -12.65
CA ILE A 222 8.99 36.01 -11.96
C ILE A 222 10.00 36.54 -12.99
N GLY A 223 10.39 37.81 -12.84
CA GLY A 223 11.40 38.44 -13.69
C GLY A 223 12.78 37.80 -13.55
N LYS A 224 13.64 38.00 -14.57
CA LYS A 224 15.03 37.52 -14.59
C LYS A 224 16.02 38.65 -14.77
N ARG A 225 17.24 38.46 -14.26
CA ARG A 225 18.39 39.38 -14.43
C ARG A 225 19.65 38.60 -14.78
N THR A 226 20.54 39.26 -15.50
CA THR A 226 21.90 38.75 -15.73
C THR A 226 22.75 39.02 -14.49
N ILE A 227 23.40 37.98 -13.98
CA ILE A 227 24.37 38.10 -12.88
C ILE A 227 25.76 37.91 -13.48
N PRO A 228 26.71 38.86 -13.28
CA PRO A 228 28.08 38.70 -13.75
C PRO A 228 28.69 37.36 -13.31
N GLY A 229 29.26 36.61 -14.26
CA GLY A 229 29.83 35.28 -14.00
C GLY A 229 28.84 34.11 -14.06
N VAL A 230 27.53 34.36 -14.18
CA VAL A 230 26.50 33.32 -14.36
C VAL A 230 26.09 33.24 -15.84
N ALA A 231 26.20 32.06 -16.44
CA ALA A 231 25.97 31.87 -17.87
C ALA A 231 24.50 32.03 -18.31
N LYS A 232 23.55 31.99 -17.37
CA LYS A 232 22.10 32.07 -17.65
C LYS A 232 21.47 33.20 -16.82
N PRO A 233 20.46 33.91 -17.34
CA PRO A 233 19.67 34.83 -16.53
C PRO A 233 19.03 34.10 -15.35
N ALA A 234 19.15 34.67 -14.15
CA ALA A 234 18.61 34.14 -12.91
C ALA A 234 17.33 34.87 -12.52
N SER A 235 16.38 34.17 -11.90
CA SER A 235 15.16 34.77 -11.36
C SER A 235 15.49 35.78 -10.26
N VAL A 236 14.72 36.88 -10.19
CA VAL A 236 14.87 37.92 -9.15
C VAL A 236 14.41 37.44 -7.77
N VAL A 237 13.76 36.28 -7.72
CA VAL A 237 13.39 35.56 -6.51
C VAL A 237 14.21 34.27 -6.49
N ALA A 238 14.80 33.97 -5.33
CA ALA A 238 15.39 32.66 -5.04
C ALA A 238 14.39 31.83 -4.24
N LEU A 239 14.20 30.56 -4.60
CA LEU A 239 13.45 29.62 -3.78
C LEU A 239 14.41 28.95 -2.80
N GLY A 240 14.18 29.12 -1.50
CA GLY A 240 14.88 28.37 -0.47
C GLY A 240 14.58 26.88 -0.63
N PHE A 241 15.62 26.06 -0.66
CA PHE A 241 15.44 24.62 -0.79
C PHE A 241 14.96 24.05 0.56
N GLU A 242 13.68 23.68 0.62
CA GLU A 242 13.07 23.03 1.78
C GLU A 242 13.31 21.50 1.74
N ASP A 243 13.12 20.84 2.89
CA ASP A 243 13.19 19.37 3.04
C ASP A 243 12.01 18.69 2.31
N PHE A 244 12.08 18.61 0.98
CA PHE A 244 11.11 17.87 0.16
C PHE A 244 11.34 16.36 0.31
N ARG A 245 10.58 15.74 1.22
CA ARG A 245 10.73 14.31 1.54
C ARG A 245 10.17 13.35 0.51
N THR A 246 9.31 13.84 -0.38
CA THR A 246 8.67 13.04 -1.43
C THR A 246 8.60 13.80 -2.74
N PHE A 247 8.55 13.06 -3.85
CA PHE A 247 8.30 13.64 -5.18
C PHE A 247 7.08 14.57 -5.16
N SER A 248 5.96 14.14 -4.59
CA SER A 248 4.75 14.94 -4.50
C SER A 248 4.94 16.25 -3.76
N SER A 249 5.65 16.23 -2.62
CA SER A 249 5.94 17.46 -1.86
C SER A 249 6.82 18.43 -2.65
N GLY A 250 7.80 17.91 -3.40
CA GLY A 250 8.68 18.70 -4.26
C GLY A 250 7.93 19.28 -5.46
N SER A 251 7.22 18.45 -6.22
CA SER A 251 6.53 18.86 -7.45
C SER A 251 5.54 19.99 -7.23
N ILE A 252 4.79 19.99 -6.12
CA ILE A 252 3.78 21.05 -5.86
C ILE A 252 4.43 22.44 -5.85
N LEU A 253 5.60 22.59 -5.21
CA LEU A 253 6.25 23.88 -5.06
C LEU A 253 7.26 24.17 -6.19
N LEU A 254 8.08 23.18 -6.54
CA LEU A 254 9.16 23.32 -7.53
C LEU A 254 8.60 23.51 -8.94
N ASP A 255 7.55 22.77 -9.32
CA ASP A 255 6.92 22.91 -10.63
C ASP A 255 6.27 24.29 -10.74
N ALA A 256 5.53 24.72 -9.71
CA ALA A 256 4.88 26.03 -9.69
C ALA A 256 5.89 27.19 -9.76
N PHE A 257 7.00 27.09 -9.02
CA PHE A 257 8.08 28.08 -9.07
C PHE A 257 8.72 28.16 -10.45
N PHE A 258 9.05 27.01 -11.05
CA PHE A 258 9.63 26.94 -12.38
C PHE A 258 8.67 27.50 -13.45
N GLU A 259 7.40 27.11 -13.39
CA GLU A 259 6.36 27.55 -14.33
C GLU A 259 6.05 29.04 -14.22
N ALA A 260 6.28 29.66 -13.06
CA ALA A 260 6.19 31.11 -12.89
C ALA A 260 7.40 31.87 -13.48
N GLY A 261 8.47 31.16 -13.89
CA GLY A 261 9.71 31.73 -14.41
C GLY A 261 10.91 31.61 -13.47
N GLY A 262 10.75 30.96 -12.31
CA GLY A 262 11.82 30.73 -11.35
C GLY A 262 12.91 29.79 -11.87
N ASN A 263 14.17 30.09 -11.57
CA ASN A 263 15.30 29.21 -11.88
C ASN A 263 16.53 29.41 -10.96
N LEU A 264 16.35 30.12 -9.84
CA LEU A 264 17.36 30.33 -8.81
C LEU A 264 16.90 29.64 -7.53
N PHE A 265 17.74 28.75 -7.00
CA PHE A 265 17.51 28.04 -5.75
C PHE A 265 18.58 28.43 -4.74
N ASP A 266 18.18 28.71 -3.51
CA ASP A 266 19.08 28.87 -2.38
C ASP A 266 19.18 27.54 -1.64
N THR A 267 20.33 26.87 -1.80
CA THR A 267 20.63 25.57 -1.21
C THR A 267 21.32 25.69 0.15
N GLY A 268 21.12 26.80 0.88
CA GLY A 268 21.84 27.15 2.11
C GLY A 268 22.31 25.95 2.95
N TYR A 269 23.61 25.89 3.21
CA TYR A 269 24.26 24.79 3.96
C TYR A 269 23.89 24.81 5.46
N VAL A 270 23.33 25.92 5.98
CA VAL A 270 22.93 26.09 7.39
C VAL A 270 21.83 27.16 7.50
N TYR A 271 20.62 26.80 7.93
CA TYR A 271 19.61 27.75 8.44
C TYR A 271 19.54 27.60 9.97
N GLY A 272 20.53 28.14 10.68
CA GLY A 272 20.64 28.02 12.13
C GLY A 272 22.09 27.80 12.57
N GLY A 273 22.74 28.88 12.99
CA GLY A 273 23.99 28.78 13.76
C GLY A 273 23.73 28.20 15.15
#